data_AF-A0AAD5S8E0-F1
#
_entry.id   AF-A0AAD5S8E0-F1
#
_cell.length_a   1.000
_cell.length_b   1.000
_cell.length_c   1.000
_cell.angle_alpha   90.00
_cell.angle_beta   90.00
_cell.angle_gamma   90.00
#
_symmetry.space_group_name_H-M   'P 1'
#
loop_
_entity.id
_entity.type
_entity.pdbx_description
1 polymer ?
#
loop_
_entity_poly.entity_id
_entity_poly.type
_entity_poly.pdbx_seq_one_letter_code
_entity_poly.pdbx_strand_id
1 'polypeptide(L)'
;ENHLKSLEVDYKDFAKEFLAYVRDMRVGIVGAQVRVFVGEGKIGEGQNGDAVGWLEDAKSRLADVAKNSECTALRELAGRELAYVEGILDKYRKLNDMVTLQPVPTAGQVAKLFLAEPKVMMELKPFVVPALAFDRNDD
;
A
#
# COMPACT_ATOMS: atom_id res chain seq x y z
N GLU A 1 -5.12 36.61 19.07
CA GLU A 1 -5.99 36.15 17.96
C GLU A 1 -5.24 35.80 16.68
N ASN A 2 -4.30 36.61 16.18
CA ASN A 2 -3.56 36.30 14.93
C ASN A 2 -2.70 35.02 15.00
N HIS A 3 -2.08 34.70 16.15
CA HIS A 3 -1.28 33.47 16.31
C HIS A 3 -2.11 32.17 16.42
N LEU A 4 -3.37 32.25 16.84
CA LEU A 4 -4.25 31.08 16.90
C LEU A 4 -4.76 30.70 15.51
N LYS A 5 -5.07 31.70 14.67
CA LYS A 5 -5.45 31.47 13.27
C LYS A 5 -4.30 30.91 12.42
N SER A 6 -3.05 31.33 12.67
CA SER A 6 -1.90 30.74 11.96
C SER A 6 -1.65 29.28 12.36
N LEU A 7 -1.83 28.94 13.65
CA LEU A 7 -1.69 27.55 14.12
C LEU A 7 -2.78 26.62 13.58
N GLU A 8 -4.01 27.14 13.43
CA GLU A 8 -5.16 26.37 12.93
C GLU A 8 -5.06 26.08 11.42
N VAL A 9 -4.43 26.98 10.65
CA VAL A 9 -4.13 26.75 9.23
C VAL A 9 -3.03 25.69 9.08
N ASP A 10 -1.94 25.79 9.86
CA ASP A 10 -0.82 24.84 9.84
C ASP A 10 -1.28 23.39 10.10
N TYR A 11 -2.22 23.20 11.03
CA TYR A 11 -2.74 21.87 11.35
C TYR A 11 -3.60 21.26 10.23
N LYS A 12 -4.38 22.08 9.51
CA LYS A 12 -5.25 21.60 8.42
C LYS A 12 -4.43 21.14 7.22
N ASP A 13 -3.38 21.88 6.89
CA ASP A 13 -2.48 21.53 5.80
C ASP A 13 -1.66 20.28 6.16
N PHE A 14 -1.12 20.20 7.38
CA PHE A 14 -0.47 18.99 7.88
C PHE A 14 -1.39 17.76 7.84
N ALA A 15 -2.64 17.88 8.30
CA ALA A 15 -3.59 16.77 8.30
C ALA A 15 -3.88 16.29 6.87
N LYS A 16 -3.96 17.20 5.91
CA LYS A 16 -4.18 16.86 4.50
C LYS A 16 -2.99 16.10 3.92
N GLU A 17 -1.77 16.58 4.13
CA GLU A 17 -0.54 15.91 3.68
C GLU A 17 -0.39 14.53 4.33
N PHE A 18 -0.65 14.42 5.63
CA PHE A 18 -0.61 13.15 6.35
C PHE A 18 -1.65 12.15 5.81
N LEU A 19 -2.87 12.59 5.54
CA LEU A 19 -3.90 11.73 4.95
C LEU A 19 -3.54 11.29 3.53
N ALA A 20 -2.92 12.16 2.73
CA ALA A 20 -2.40 11.81 1.41
C ALA A 20 -1.29 10.74 1.51
N TYR A 21 -0.33 10.94 2.42
CA TYR A 21 0.71 9.96 2.70
C TYR A 21 0.14 8.60 3.13
N VAL A 22 -0.80 8.59 4.09
CA VAL A 22 -1.43 7.36 4.57
C VAL A 22 -2.20 6.65 3.46
N ARG A 23 -2.91 7.39 2.60
CA ARG A 23 -3.61 6.83 1.43
C ARG A 23 -2.62 6.17 0.48
N ASP A 24 -1.55 6.87 0.09
CA ASP A 24 -0.57 6.38 -0.88
C ASP A 24 0.17 5.16 -0.35
N MET A 25 0.52 5.16 0.93
CA MET A 25 1.12 4.01 1.60
C MET A 25 0.15 2.82 1.67
N ARG A 26 -1.07 3.03 2.18
CA ARG A 26 -2.03 1.94 2.42
C ARG A 26 -2.60 1.35 1.14
N VAL A 27 -3.15 2.20 0.28
CA VAL A 27 -3.92 1.80 -0.91
C VAL A 27 -2.99 1.53 -2.10
N GLY A 28 -1.93 2.34 -2.20
CA GLY A 28 -0.94 2.27 -3.25
C GLY A 28 0.11 1.21 -2.97
N ILE A 29 1.06 1.48 -2.06
CA ILE A 29 2.21 0.60 -1.81
C ILE A 29 1.79 -0.75 -1.22
N VAL A 30 1.25 -0.75 0.01
CA VAL A 30 0.90 -2.00 0.72
C VAL A 30 -0.21 -2.74 -0.04
N GLY A 31 -1.21 -2.00 -0.52
CA GLY A 31 -2.29 -2.55 -1.34
C GLY A 31 -1.79 -3.24 -2.61
N ALA A 32 -0.78 -2.70 -3.30
CA ALA A 32 -0.16 -3.33 -4.45
C ALA A 32 0.68 -4.55 -4.04
N GLN A 33 1.48 -4.47 -2.99
CA GLN A 33 2.31 -5.59 -2.52
C GLN A 33 1.47 -6.83 -2.21
N VAL A 34 0.33 -6.68 -1.53
CA VAL A 34 -0.56 -7.84 -1.28
C VAL A 34 -1.03 -8.46 -2.61
N ARG A 35 -1.33 -7.66 -3.63
CA ARG A 35 -1.77 -8.17 -4.94
C ARG A 35 -0.65 -8.89 -5.68
N VAL A 36 0.58 -8.41 -5.56
CA VAL A 36 1.76 -9.11 -6.07
C VAL A 36 1.86 -10.48 -5.43
N PHE A 37 1.81 -10.56 -4.09
CA PHE A 37 1.87 -11.85 -3.38
C PHE A 37 0.73 -12.79 -3.76
N VAL A 38 -0.50 -12.28 -3.89
CA VAL A 38 -1.64 -13.10 -4.34
C VAL A 38 -1.43 -13.57 -5.78
N GLY A 39 -0.96 -12.70 -6.68
CA GLY A 39 -0.64 -13.05 -8.06
C GLY A 39 0.46 -14.11 -8.17
N GLU A 40 1.52 -13.99 -7.35
CA GLU A 40 2.57 -15.01 -7.23
C GLU A 40 2.05 -16.34 -6.68
N GLY A 41 1.10 -16.31 -5.74
CA GLY A 41 0.37 -17.50 -5.30
C GLY A 41 -0.39 -18.17 -6.45
N LYS A 42 -1.11 -17.37 -7.25
CA LYS A 42 -1.86 -17.85 -8.43
C LYS A 42 -0.97 -18.46 -9.50
N ILE A 43 0.23 -17.91 -9.68
CA ILE A 43 1.28 -18.50 -10.52
C ILE A 43 1.64 -19.90 -10.02
N GLY A 44 1.88 -20.07 -8.71
CA GLY A 44 2.19 -21.36 -8.11
C GLY A 44 1.07 -22.40 -8.26
N GLU A 45 -0.18 -21.94 -8.33
CA GLU A 45 -1.38 -22.76 -8.57
C GLU A 45 -1.64 -23.06 -10.05
N GLY A 46 -0.83 -22.51 -10.98
CA GLY A 46 -1.04 -22.64 -12.43
C GLY A 46 -2.20 -21.80 -12.97
N GLN A 47 -2.71 -20.86 -12.17
CA GLN A 47 -3.81 -19.95 -12.51
C GLN A 47 -3.23 -18.64 -13.11
N ASN A 48 -2.57 -18.75 -14.27
CA ASN A 48 -1.91 -17.63 -14.92
C ASN A 48 -2.87 -16.48 -15.31
N GLY A 49 -4.12 -16.79 -15.69
CA GLY A 49 -5.11 -15.76 -16.02
C GLY A 49 -5.42 -14.87 -14.82
N ASP A 50 -5.66 -15.49 -13.65
CA ASP A 50 -5.87 -14.78 -12.40
C ASP A 50 -4.63 -14.00 -11.99
N ALA A 51 -3.45 -14.63 -12.07
CA ALA A 51 -2.19 -13.97 -11.74
C ALA A 51 -1.97 -12.67 -12.53
N VAL A 52 -2.25 -12.71 -13.84
CA VAL A 52 -2.15 -11.52 -14.70
C VAL A 52 -3.09 -10.42 -14.21
N GLY A 53 -4.34 -10.74 -13.89
CA GLY A 53 -5.29 -9.74 -13.38
C GLY A 53 -4.85 -9.13 -12.04
N TRP A 54 -4.30 -9.92 -11.12
CA TRP A 54 -3.76 -9.42 -9.85
C TRP A 54 -2.55 -8.50 -10.05
N LEU A 55 -1.63 -8.87 -10.94
CA LEU A 55 -0.43 -8.09 -11.24
C LEU A 55 -0.76 -6.79 -12.01
N GLU A 56 -1.80 -6.79 -12.86
CA GLU A 56 -2.31 -5.58 -13.51
C GLU A 56 -2.86 -4.56 -12.51
N ASP A 57 -3.67 -5.01 -11.53
CA ASP A 57 -4.19 -4.11 -10.50
C ASP A 57 -3.07 -3.59 -9.58
N ALA A 58 -2.06 -4.44 -9.29
CA ALA A 58 -0.87 -4.01 -8.56
C ALA A 58 -0.10 -2.92 -9.33
N LYS A 59 0.15 -3.14 -10.63
CA LYS A 59 0.83 -2.20 -11.52
C LYS A 59 0.12 -0.86 -11.54
N SER A 60 -1.20 -0.86 -11.72
CA SER A 60 -2.02 0.36 -11.78
C SER A 60 -1.86 1.23 -10.52
N ARG A 61 -1.89 0.60 -9.35
CA ARG A 61 -1.74 1.28 -8.04
C ARG A 61 -0.34 1.86 -7.83
N LEU A 62 0.70 1.11 -8.18
CA LEU A 62 2.08 1.59 -8.06
C LEU A 62 2.35 2.74 -9.04
N ALA A 63 1.83 2.65 -10.26
CA ALA A 63 1.95 3.72 -11.24
C ALA A 63 1.27 5.02 -10.78
N ASP A 64 0.11 4.92 -10.12
CA ASP A 64 -0.58 6.07 -9.53
C ASP A 64 0.28 6.75 -8.46
N VAL A 65 0.82 5.99 -7.50
CA VAL A 65 1.70 6.55 -6.44
C VAL A 65 2.99 7.14 -7.03
N ALA A 66 3.65 6.42 -7.93
CA ALA A 66 4.89 6.85 -8.55
C ALA A 66 4.75 8.20 -9.28
N LYS A 67 3.56 8.45 -9.85
CA LYS A 67 3.26 9.68 -10.61
C LYS A 67 2.70 10.80 -9.73
N ASN A 68 1.79 10.48 -8.81
CA ASN A 68 0.91 11.46 -8.18
C ASN A 68 1.19 11.70 -6.70
N SER A 69 2.02 10.88 -6.03
CA SER A 69 2.31 11.09 -4.61
C SER A 69 3.13 12.36 -4.41
N GLU A 70 2.75 13.17 -3.42
CA GLU A 70 3.52 14.35 -3.02
C GLU A 70 4.81 13.95 -2.26
N CYS A 71 4.83 12.74 -1.68
CA CYS A 71 5.97 12.21 -0.94
C CYS A 71 7.01 11.60 -1.88
N THR A 72 8.21 12.21 -1.97
CA THR A 72 9.32 11.73 -2.81
C THR A 72 9.72 10.29 -2.49
N ALA A 73 9.81 9.92 -1.21
CA ALA A 73 10.19 8.58 -0.80
C ALA A 73 9.16 7.52 -1.27
N LEU A 74 7.86 7.85 -1.23
CA LEU A 74 6.82 6.96 -1.75
C LEU A 74 6.87 6.87 -3.27
N ARG A 75 7.15 7.96 -3.99
CA ARG A 75 7.34 7.91 -5.46
C ARG A 75 8.49 7.00 -5.85
N GLU A 76 9.64 7.13 -5.20
CA GLU A 76 10.83 6.30 -5.48
C GLU A 76 10.59 4.83 -5.12
N LEU A 77 9.96 4.56 -3.97
CA LEU A 77 9.59 3.21 -3.58
C LEU A 77 8.61 2.60 -4.61
N ALA A 78 7.55 3.32 -4.97
CA ALA A 78 6.58 2.89 -5.96
C ALA A 78 7.24 2.61 -7.32
N GLY A 79 8.18 3.45 -7.76
CA GLY A 79 8.90 3.26 -9.02
C GLY A 79 9.73 1.98 -9.05
N ARG A 80 10.42 1.64 -7.95
CA ARG A 80 11.18 0.38 -7.84
C ARG A 80 10.27 -0.84 -7.86
N GLU A 81 9.21 -0.82 -7.07
CA GLU A 81 8.21 -1.89 -7.01
C GLU A 81 7.49 -2.04 -8.36
N LEU A 82 7.19 -0.93 -9.04
CA LEU A 82 6.55 -0.94 -10.36
C LEU A 82 7.42 -1.68 -11.38
N ALA A 83 8.73 -1.40 -11.42
CA ALA A 83 9.64 -2.08 -12.32
C ALA A 83 9.71 -3.60 -12.07
N TYR A 84 9.66 -4.02 -10.79
CA TYR A 84 9.58 -5.44 -10.43
C TYR A 84 8.29 -6.08 -10.94
N VAL A 85 7.13 -5.45 -10.68
CA VAL A 85 5.82 -5.94 -11.12
C VAL A 85 5.72 -6.01 -12.64
N GLU A 86 6.27 -5.03 -13.35
CA GLU A 86 6.28 -5.04 -14.82
C GLU A 86 7.05 -6.22 -15.40
N GLY A 87 8.19 -6.59 -14.80
CA GLY A 87 8.97 -7.75 -15.23
C GLY A 87 8.22 -9.07 -15.06
N ILE A 88 7.52 -9.24 -13.93
CA ILE A 88 6.74 -10.45 -13.67
C ILE A 88 5.48 -10.48 -14.54
N LEU A 89 4.76 -9.36 -14.65
CA LEU A 89 3.55 -9.26 -15.45
C LEU A 89 3.83 -9.59 -16.92
N ASP A 90 4.88 -9.05 -17.53
CA ASP A 90 5.23 -9.33 -18.92
C ASP A 90 5.47 -10.82 -19.16
N LYS A 91 6.21 -11.47 -18.25
CA LYS A 91 6.48 -12.91 -18.30
C LYS A 91 5.20 -13.74 -18.26
N TYR A 92 4.34 -13.50 -17.27
CA TYR A 92 3.14 -14.32 -17.06
C TYR A 92 2.00 -13.97 -18.01
N ARG A 93 1.93 -12.74 -18.51
CA ARG A 93 1.01 -12.38 -19.59
C ARG A 93 1.40 -13.12 -20.87
N LYS A 94 2.67 -13.11 -21.28
CA LYS A 94 3.13 -13.89 -22.45
C LYS A 94 2.83 -15.38 -22.30
N LEU A 95 3.07 -15.94 -21.12
CA LEU A 95 2.74 -17.34 -20.83
C LEU A 95 1.22 -17.59 -20.98
N ASN A 96 0.39 -16.68 -20.46
CA ASN A 96 -1.05 -16.82 -20.56
C ASN A 96 -1.54 -16.69 -22.01
N ASP A 97 -1.07 -15.69 -22.73
CA ASP A 97 -1.52 -15.40 -24.09
C ASP A 97 -1.05 -16.44 -25.11
N MET A 98 0.06 -17.15 -24.84
CA MET A 98 0.63 -18.13 -25.77
C MET A 98 0.36 -19.59 -25.39
N VAL A 99 0.19 -19.89 -24.10
CA VAL A 99 0.17 -21.28 -23.60
C VAL A 99 -1.11 -21.61 -22.86
N THR A 100 -1.44 -20.89 -21.78
CA THR A 100 -2.55 -21.31 -20.92
C THR A 100 -3.91 -20.80 -21.35
N LEU A 101 -3.97 -19.69 -22.08
CA LEU A 101 -5.17 -19.08 -22.65
C LEU A 101 -6.31 -18.92 -21.64
N GLN A 102 -5.98 -18.68 -20.37
CA GLN A 102 -6.96 -18.55 -19.30
C GLN A 102 -7.57 -17.15 -19.33
N PRO A 103 -8.85 -16.99 -18.95
CA PRO A 103 -9.48 -15.69 -18.85
C PRO A 103 -8.78 -14.84 -17.79
N VAL A 104 -8.61 -13.54 -18.09
CA VAL A 104 -8.02 -12.57 -17.15
C VAL A 104 -9.15 -11.83 -16.42
N PRO A 105 -9.16 -11.79 -15.08
CA PRO A 105 -10.18 -11.07 -14.34
C PRO A 105 -9.97 -9.56 -14.46
N THR A 106 -11.08 -8.82 -14.56
CA THR A 106 -11.08 -7.36 -14.55
C THR A 106 -10.73 -6.81 -13.16
N ALA A 107 -10.27 -5.55 -13.08
CA ALA A 107 -9.98 -4.88 -11.81
C ALA A 107 -11.15 -4.92 -10.81
N GLY A 108 -12.39 -4.82 -11.29
CA GLY A 108 -13.59 -4.93 -10.46
C GLY A 108 -13.83 -6.34 -9.90
N GLN A 109 -13.39 -7.39 -10.60
CA GLN A 109 -13.43 -8.77 -10.10
C GLN A 109 -12.32 -9.02 -9.09
N VAL A 110 -11.11 -8.55 -9.38
CA VAL A 110 -9.96 -8.61 -8.45
C VAL A 110 -10.30 -7.96 -7.11
N ALA A 111 -10.95 -6.79 -7.13
CA ALA A 111 -11.39 -6.11 -5.92
C ALA A 111 -12.40 -6.91 -5.07
N LYS A 112 -13.25 -7.74 -5.70
CA LYS A 112 -14.26 -8.57 -5.02
C LYS A 112 -13.66 -9.85 -4.43
N LEU A 113 -12.55 -10.35 -4.99
CA LEU A 113 -11.87 -11.55 -4.51
C LEU A 113 -11.05 -11.29 -3.24
N PHE A 114 -10.81 -10.02 -2.91
CA PHE A 114 -10.12 -9.61 -1.70
C PHE A 114 -11.06 -9.66 -0.48
N LEU A 115 -11.35 -10.87 0.01
CA LEU A 115 -12.21 -11.11 1.18
C LEU A 115 -11.48 -11.84 2.33
N ALA A 116 -10.17 -12.03 2.25
CA ALA A 116 -9.42 -12.63 3.36
C ALA A 116 -9.36 -11.64 4.53
N GLU A 117 -9.81 -12.09 5.71
CA GLU A 117 -9.72 -11.28 6.92
C GLU A 117 -8.25 -10.95 7.24
N PRO A 118 -7.93 -9.67 7.53
CA PRO A 118 -6.57 -9.28 7.83
C PRO A 118 -6.11 -9.91 9.15
N LYS A 119 -4.98 -10.62 9.12
CA LYS A 119 -4.35 -11.14 10.33
C LYS A 119 -3.53 -10.04 11.00
N VAL A 120 -3.95 -9.62 12.20
CA VAL A 120 -3.20 -8.66 13.03
C VAL A 120 -2.03 -9.39 13.70
N MET A 121 -0.80 -8.93 13.43
CA MET A 121 0.44 -9.55 13.93
C MET A 121 1.22 -8.66 14.91
N MET A 122 0.78 -7.42 15.11
CA MET A 122 1.43 -6.47 16.02
C MET A 122 0.40 -5.92 17.00
N GLU A 123 0.73 -5.98 18.28
CA GLU A 123 -0.04 -5.37 19.35
C GLU A 123 0.74 -4.18 19.93
N LEU A 124 0.02 -3.12 20.30
CA LEU A 124 0.63 -1.99 20.96
C LEU A 124 1.15 -2.42 22.33
N LYS A 125 2.45 -2.23 22.58
CA LYS A 125 3.00 -2.47 23.91
C LYS A 125 2.39 -1.45 24.89
N PRO A 126 1.81 -1.90 26.03
CA PRO A 126 1.33 -0.97 27.03
C PRO A 126 2.50 -0.15 27.56
N PHE A 127 2.37 1.17 27.48
CA PHE A 127 3.30 2.09 28.10
C PHE A 127 2.88 2.35 29.54
N VAL A 128 3.76 2.06 30.50
CA VAL A 128 3.56 2.41 31.90
C VAL A 128 4.40 3.65 32.17
N VAL A 129 3.75 4.76 32.52
CA VAL A 129 4.43 5.97 32.98
C VAL A 129 5.22 5.59 34.25
N PRO A 130 6.56 5.71 34.26
CA PRO A 130 7.33 5.47 35.48
C PRO A 130 6.84 6.44 36.56
N ALA A 131 6.59 5.94 37.77
CA ALA A 131 6.27 6.77 38.92
C ALA A 131 7.52 7.56 39.36
N LEU A 132 7.96 8.52 38.55
CA LEU A 132 8.73 9.64 39.07
C LEU A 132 7.73 10.50 39.81
N ALA A 133 7.62 10.25 41.12
CA ALA A 133 7.20 11.30 42.02
C ALA A 133 8.14 12.48 41.74
N PHE A 134 7.62 13.55 41.15
CA PHE A 134 8.26 14.84 41.26
C PHE A 134 8.30 15.14 42.76
N ASP A 135 9.38 14.76 43.43
CA ASP A 135 9.62 15.16 44.81
C ASP A 135 10.01 16.63 44.78
N ARG A 136 8.99 17.50 44.69
CA ARG A 136 9.10 18.88 45.18
C ARG A 136 9.03 18.81 46.71
N ASN A 137 10.05 18.24 47.33
CA ASN A 137 10.42 18.69 48.66
C ASN A 137 11.22 19.97 48.45
N ASP A 138 10.49 21.06 48.26
CA ASP A 138 11.01 22.42 48.38
C ASP A 138 11.31 22.64 49.88
N ASP A 139 12.56 22.41 50.30
CA ASP A 139 13.11 22.99 51.54
C ASP A 139 13.41 24.49 51.34
#